data_AF-A0A8H7YBL5-F1
#
_entry.id   AF-A0A8H7YBL5-F1
#
_cell.length_a   1.000
_cell.length_b   1.000
_cell.length_c   1.000
_cell.angle_alpha   90.00
_cell.angle_beta   90.00
_cell.angle_gamma   90.00
#
_symmetry.space_group_name_H-M   'P 1'
#
loop_
_entity.id
_entity.type
_entity.pdbx_description
1 polymer ?
#
loop_
_entity_poly.entity_id
_entity_poly.type
_entity_poly.pdbx_seq_one_letter_code
_entity_poly.pdbx_strand_id
1 'polypeptide(L)'
;MKLTSLSIFSLLATPILAINGRCDAGSEWGSRPDCICIDHNQCTNRWKGHAVQGSPGNWPCPWDGGNVWGCMVGHPCVTHDSYCGWRSVCTGTGRYSGIVLPDPVCPGGNDFVCCDMHG
;
A
#
# COMPACT_ATOMS: atom_id res chain seq x y z
N MET A 1 7.16 28.96 -48.32
CA MET A 1 7.38 29.00 -46.86
C MET A 1 7.14 27.59 -46.32
N LYS A 2 8.15 27.00 -45.65
CA LYS A 2 8.14 25.60 -45.16
C LYS A 2 7.48 25.56 -43.79
N LEU A 3 6.37 24.83 -43.66
CA LEU A 3 5.74 24.52 -42.37
C LEU A 3 6.45 23.31 -41.76
N THR A 4 7.35 23.55 -40.82
CA THR A 4 7.95 22.52 -39.98
C THR A 4 6.93 22.05 -38.94
N SER A 5 6.43 20.83 -39.13
CA SER A 5 5.59 20.11 -38.18
C SER A 5 6.41 19.76 -36.93
N LEU A 6 6.09 20.35 -35.78
CA LEU A 6 6.59 19.87 -34.49
C LEU A 6 5.68 18.72 -34.02
N SER A 7 6.13 17.48 -34.20
CA SER A 7 5.56 16.33 -33.50
C SER A 7 5.83 16.47 -32.00
N ILE A 8 4.77 16.77 -31.24
CA ILE A 8 4.78 16.71 -29.78
C ILE A 8 4.81 15.23 -29.40
N PHE A 9 5.95 14.76 -28.90
CA PHE A 9 6.09 13.46 -28.25
C PHE A 9 5.26 13.49 -26.95
N SER A 10 4.06 12.91 -26.98
CA SER A 10 3.29 12.63 -25.77
C SER A 10 4.08 11.65 -24.90
N LEU A 11 4.74 12.15 -23.86
CA LEU A 11 5.25 11.32 -22.77
C LEU A 11 4.04 10.63 -22.11
N LEU A 12 3.80 9.37 -22.48
CA LEU A 12 2.99 8.46 -21.68
C LEU A 12 3.70 8.33 -20.33
N ALA A 13 3.21 9.05 -19.32
CA ALA A 13 3.58 8.80 -17.94
C ALA A 13 3.21 7.34 -17.65
N THR A 14 4.20 6.47 -17.67
CA THR A 14 4.02 5.09 -17.23
C THR A 14 3.67 5.15 -15.75
N PRO A 15 2.50 4.64 -15.32
CA PRO A 15 2.11 4.65 -13.93
C PRO A 15 2.90 3.56 -13.21
N ILE A 16 4.19 3.78 -12.94
CA ILE A 16 5.06 2.87 -12.18
C ILE A 16 4.79 3.01 -10.65
N LEU A 17 3.70 3.68 -10.24
CA LEU A 17 3.65 4.33 -8.92
C LEU A 17 2.71 3.74 -7.86
N ALA A 18 2.26 2.48 -7.97
CA ALA A 18 1.34 1.91 -6.97
C ALA A 18 1.85 0.67 -6.21
N ILE A 19 2.86 -0.04 -6.70
CA ILE A 19 3.42 -1.20 -5.98
C ILE A 19 4.19 -0.69 -4.76
N ASN A 20 3.94 -1.29 -3.60
CA ASN A 20 4.34 -0.82 -2.28
C ASN A 20 3.70 0.50 -1.84
N GLY A 21 2.64 0.94 -2.50
CA GLY A 21 1.89 2.16 -2.17
C GLY A 21 0.67 1.90 -1.29
N ARG A 22 0.03 2.99 -0.85
CA ARG A 22 -1.26 2.94 -0.14
C ARG A 22 -2.36 2.37 -1.02
N CYS A 23 -3.34 1.77 -0.36
CA CYS A 23 -4.61 1.47 -0.98
C CYS A 23 -5.35 2.76 -1.37
N ASP A 24 -6.19 2.65 -2.40
CA ASP A 24 -6.86 3.76 -3.06
C ASP A 24 -7.79 4.50 -2.10
N ALA A 25 -7.55 5.80 -1.93
CA ALA A 25 -8.38 6.71 -1.14
C ALA A 25 -9.83 6.81 -1.66
N GLY A 26 -10.06 6.50 -2.93
CA GLY A 26 -11.40 6.43 -3.55
C GLY A 26 -12.16 5.13 -3.31
N SER A 27 -11.55 4.15 -2.64
CA SER A 27 -12.15 2.86 -2.29
C SER A 27 -12.40 2.74 -0.79
N GLU A 28 -13.19 1.74 -0.36
CA GLU A 28 -13.37 1.46 1.07
C GLU A 28 -12.04 1.11 1.79
N TRP A 29 -11.05 0.66 1.03
CA TRP A 29 -9.72 0.23 1.50
C TRP A 29 -8.78 1.40 1.78
N GLY A 30 -9.03 2.59 1.22
CA GLY A 30 -8.17 3.77 1.42
C GLY A 30 -8.16 4.29 2.85
N SER A 31 -9.22 3.99 3.61
CA SER A 31 -9.32 4.33 5.03
C SER A 31 -8.56 3.37 5.95
N ARG A 32 -8.13 2.21 5.42
CA ARG A 32 -7.48 1.17 6.21
C ARG A 32 -6.01 1.51 6.46
N PRO A 33 -5.58 1.58 7.74
CA PRO A 33 -4.20 1.92 8.08
C PRO A 33 -3.21 0.81 7.72
N ASP A 34 -3.72 -0.41 7.56
CA ASP A 34 -3.02 -1.69 7.39
C ASP A 34 -3.04 -2.20 5.94
N CYS A 35 -3.50 -1.38 4.98
CA CYS A 35 -3.63 -1.77 3.59
C CYS A 35 -2.49 -1.24 2.73
N ILE A 36 -1.78 -2.15 2.04
CA ILE A 36 -0.70 -1.85 1.09
C ILE A 36 -0.91 -2.57 -0.24
N CYS A 37 -0.60 -1.91 -1.34
CA CYS A 37 -0.68 -2.50 -2.68
C CYS A 37 0.57 -3.27 -3.05
N ILE A 38 0.49 -4.60 -3.10
CA ILE A 38 1.61 -5.47 -3.48
C ILE A 38 1.12 -6.64 -4.34
N ASP A 39 2.04 -7.40 -4.90
CA ASP A 39 1.71 -8.63 -5.62
C ASP A 39 0.96 -9.64 -4.71
N HIS A 40 -0.12 -10.23 -5.23
CA HIS A 40 -0.98 -11.20 -4.54
C HIS A 40 -0.15 -12.35 -3.93
N ASN A 41 0.80 -12.89 -4.69
CA ASN A 41 1.60 -14.02 -4.21
C ASN A 41 2.58 -13.58 -3.12
N GLN A 42 3.09 -12.34 -3.17
CA GLN A 42 3.86 -11.81 -2.05
C GLN A 42 2.99 -11.67 -0.80
N CYS A 43 1.79 -11.10 -0.93
CA CYS A 43 0.86 -10.96 0.19
C CYS A 43 0.56 -12.31 0.85
N THR A 44 0.07 -13.27 0.07
CA THR A 44 -0.38 -14.57 0.58
C THR A 44 0.80 -15.46 1.01
N ASN A 45 1.86 -15.57 0.19
CA ASN A 45 2.89 -16.58 0.43
C ASN A 45 4.00 -16.10 1.35
N ARG A 46 4.49 -14.87 1.16
CA ARG A 46 5.60 -14.32 1.94
C ARG A 46 5.10 -13.71 3.24
N TRP A 47 4.09 -12.86 3.14
CA TRP A 47 3.60 -12.06 4.25
C TRP A 47 2.45 -12.69 5.03
N LYS A 48 1.99 -13.88 4.58
CA LYS A 48 0.86 -14.62 5.17
C LYS A 48 -0.38 -13.74 5.37
N GLY A 49 -0.51 -12.72 4.54
CA GLY A 49 -1.56 -11.71 4.63
C GLY A 49 -2.82 -12.09 3.89
N HIS A 50 -3.85 -11.27 4.08
CA HIS A 50 -5.10 -11.33 3.35
C HIS A 50 -5.01 -10.43 2.11
N ALA A 51 -4.95 -11.04 0.93
CA ALA A 51 -4.95 -10.35 -0.34
C ALA A 51 -6.38 -10.10 -0.83
N VAL A 52 -6.66 -8.87 -1.25
CA VAL A 52 -7.97 -8.44 -1.73
C VAL A 52 -7.82 -7.85 -3.12
N GLN A 53 -8.49 -8.47 -4.08
CA GLN A 53 -8.52 -7.99 -5.45
C GLN A 53 -9.42 -6.76 -5.60
N GLY A 54 -10.58 -6.74 -4.97
CA GLY A 54 -11.62 -5.73 -5.17
C GLY A 54 -12.59 -6.03 -6.30
N SER A 55 -13.31 -5.00 -6.74
CA SER A 55 -14.24 -5.06 -7.86
C SER A 55 -14.33 -3.71 -8.58
N PRO A 56 -14.88 -3.64 -9.81
CA PRO A 56 -15.05 -2.37 -10.53
C PRO A 56 -15.76 -1.31 -9.69
N GLY A 57 -15.13 -0.15 -9.53
CA GLY A 57 -15.64 0.95 -8.71
C GLY A 57 -15.25 0.88 -7.22
N ASN A 58 -14.57 -0.19 -6.79
CA ASN A 58 -14.05 -0.36 -5.43
C ASN A 58 -12.76 -1.20 -5.46
N TRP A 59 -11.79 -0.76 -6.26
CA TRP A 59 -10.48 -1.40 -6.32
C TRP A 59 -9.63 -0.95 -5.13
N PRO A 60 -9.09 -1.87 -4.31
CA PRO A 60 -8.20 -1.54 -3.21
C PRO A 60 -6.95 -0.82 -3.66
N CYS A 61 -6.46 -1.10 -4.87
CA CYS A 61 -5.27 -0.46 -5.40
C CYS A 61 -5.63 0.50 -6.52
N PRO A 62 -5.07 1.73 -6.50
CA PRO A 62 -5.41 2.78 -7.47
C PRO A 62 -4.95 2.43 -8.89
N TRP A 63 -4.14 1.37 -9.03
CA TRP A 63 -3.77 0.80 -10.31
C TRP A 63 -4.03 -0.70 -10.31
N ASP A 64 -4.83 -1.15 -11.29
CA ASP A 64 -5.07 -2.57 -11.58
C ASP A 64 -3.90 -3.13 -12.38
N GLY A 65 -2.77 -3.25 -11.69
CA GLY A 65 -1.58 -3.89 -12.20
C GLY A 65 -1.69 -5.39 -12.23
N GLY A 66 -2.72 -5.95 -12.85
CA GLY A 66 -2.97 -7.40 -12.88
C GLY A 66 -2.92 -8.04 -11.49
N ASN A 67 -1.79 -8.64 -11.13
CA ASN A 67 -1.62 -9.38 -9.87
C ASN A 67 -1.34 -8.47 -8.64
N VAL A 68 -1.48 -7.14 -8.74
CA VAL A 68 -1.26 -6.19 -7.63
C VAL A 68 -2.56 -5.93 -6.89
N TRP A 69 -2.65 -6.42 -5.65
CA TRP A 69 -3.86 -6.44 -4.84
C TRP A 69 -3.63 -5.67 -3.54
N GLY A 70 -4.72 -5.25 -2.88
CA GLY A 70 -4.64 -4.73 -1.53
C GLY A 70 -4.25 -5.85 -0.57
N CYS A 71 -3.28 -5.61 0.30
CA CYS A 71 -2.79 -6.61 1.23
C CYS A 71 -2.92 -6.10 2.67
N MET A 72 -3.57 -6.90 3.52
CA MET A 72 -3.50 -6.78 4.98
C MET A 72 -2.54 -7.84 5.49
N VAL A 73 -1.40 -7.42 6.02
CA VAL A 73 -0.30 -8.32 6.37
C VAL A 73 -0.64 -9.12 7.63
N GLY A 74 -0.38 -10.44 7.61
CA GLY A 74 -0.92 -11.39 8.59
C GLY A 74 -0.21 -11.49 9.95
N HIS A 75 0.65 -10.51 10.33
CA HIS A 75 1.53 -10.45 11.52
C HIS A 75 3.00 -10.83 11.30
N PRO A 76 3.84 -9.94 10.75
CA PRO A 76 5.30 -10.09 10.81
C PRO A 76 5.92 -9.27 11.96
N CYS A 77 5.11 -8.50 12.69
CA CYS A 77 5.56 -7.68 13.79
C CYS A 77 5.62 -8.51 15.08
N VAL A 78 6.69 -8.35 15.84
CA VAL A 78 7.08 -9.26 16.93
C VAL A 78 6.16 -9.23 18.16
N THR A 79 5.32 -8.21 18.32
CA THR A 79 4.41 -8.10 19.47
C THR A 79 2.97 -8.50 19.10
N HIS A 80 2.25 -9.09 20.05
CA HIS A 80 0.92 -9.66 19.86
C HIS A 80 -0.12 -8.65 19.36
N ASP A 81 0.02 -7.37 19.74
CA ASP A 81 -0.93 -6.31 19.41
C ASP A 81 -0.39 -5.32 18.34
N SER A 82 0.65 -5.73 17.63
CA SER A 82 1.24 -4.95 16.55
C SER A 82 0.75 -5.35 15.16
N TYR A 83 0.71 -4.38 14.26
CA TYR A 83 0.32 -4.57 12.88
C TYR A 83 1.29 -3.85 11.94
N CYS A 84 1.41 -4.31 10.69
CA CYS A 84 2.05 -3.50 9.66
C CYS A 84 1.07 -2.41 9.21
N GLY A 85 1.47 -1.16 9.39
CA GLY A 85 0.64 -0.02 9.07
C GLY A 85 1.44 1.17 8.57
N TRP A 86 0.75 2.12 7.97
CA TRP A 86 1.41 3.33 7.50
C TRP A 86 1.91 4.18 8.67
N ARG A 87 3.19 4.56 8.63
CA ARG A 87 3.87 5.35 9.66
C ARG A 87 3.08 6.59 10.06
N SER A 88 2.53 7.32 9.08
CA SER A 88 1.76 8.54 9.36
C SER A 88 0.46 8.29 10.15
N VAL A 89 -0.12 7.09 10.04
CA VAL A 89 -1.30 6.70 10.80
C VAL A 89 -0.88 6.22 12.19
N CYS A 90 0.19 5.42 12.25
CA CYS A 90 0.77 4.97 13.51
C CYS A 90 1.17 6.13 14.42
N THR A 91 1.85 7.15 13.89
CA THR A 91 2.26 8.33 14.67
C THR A 91 1.19 9.43 14.74
N GLY A 92 -0.04 9.14 14.30
CA GLY A 92 -1.15 10.09 14.31
C GLY A 92 -1.83 10.18 15.68
N THR A 93 -3.07 10.68 15.71
CA THR A 93 -3.87 10.86 16.93
C THR A 93 -5.21 10.12 16.87
N GLY A 94 -5.27 8.97 16.19
CA GLY A 94 -6.50 8.22 15.92
C GLY A 94 -6.58 6.89 16.66
N ARG A 95 -7.66 6.14 16.45
CA ARG A 95 -7.82 4.78 17.03
C ARG A 95 -6.67 3.82 16.70
N TYR A 96 -5.99 4.05 15.58
CA TYR A 96 -4.89 3.23 15.07
C TYR A 96 -3.51 3.83 15.37
N SER A 97 -3.44 4.93 16.13
CA SER A 97 -2.15 5.49 16.55
C SER A 97 -1.50 4.62 17.63
N GLY A 98 -0.18 4.68 17.70
CA GLY A 98 0.63 3.85 18.56
C GLY A 98 2.12 4.22 18.45
N ILE A 99 2.98 3.27 18.80
CA ILE A 99 4.43 3.44 18.73
C ILE A 99 4.98 2.65 17.54
N VAL A 100 5.87 3.29 16.77
CA VAL A 100 6.61 2.61 15.71
C VAL A 100 7.68 1.74 16.35
N LEU A 101 7.64 0.44 16.08
CA LEU A 101 8.63 -0.50 16.58
C LEU A 101 9.93 -0.40 15.76
N PRO A 102 11.11 -0.59 16.40
CA PRO A 102 12.40 -0.48 15.74
C PRO A 102 12.70 -1.64 14.77
N ASP A 103 12.01 -2.77 14.91
CA ASP A 103 12.10 -3.87 13.96
C ASP A 103 11.44 -3.50 12.63
N PRO A 104 11.98 -3.97 11.49
CA PRO A 104 11.08 -4.18 10.37
C PRO A 104 11.32 -5.51 9.68
N VAL A 105 10.20 -6.23 9.49
CA VAL A 105 9.93 -6.80 8.17
C VAL A 105 8.45 -6.55 7.88
N CYS A 106 8.10 -5.35 7.42
CA CYS A 106 6.82 -5.07 6.74
C CYS A 106 7.10 -4.87 5.25
N PRO A 107 6.17 -5.21 4.34
CA PRO A 107 6.30 -4.87 2.93
C PRO A 107 6.33 -3.34 2.76
N GLY A 108 6.94 -2.83 1.69
CA GLY A 108 6.87 -1.40 1.37
C GLY A 108 7.87 -0.47 2.05
N GLY A 109 8.93 -1.01 2.66
CA GLY A 109 10.09 -0.22 3.08
C GLY A 109 9.84 0.59 4.35
N ASN A 110 10.27 1.86 4.36
CA ASN A 110 10.40 2.64 5.60
C ASN A 110 9.10 3.28 6.13
N ASP A 111 8.08 3.34 5.28
CA ASP A 111 6.83 4.06 5.56
C ASP A 111 5.65 3.14 5.90
N PHE A 112 5.79 1.84 5.65
CA PHE A 112 4.85 0.82 6.11
C PHE A 112 5.58 -0.02 7.16
N VAL A 113 5.24 0.21 8.42
CA VAL A 113 6.05 -0.13 9.58
C VAL A 113 5.27 -0.97 10.56
N CYS A 114 5.98 -1.65 11.46
CA CYS A 114 5.35 -2.26 12.61
C CYS A 114 4.89 -1.17 13.58
N CYS A 115 3.58 -1.16 13.85
CA CYS A 115 2.92 -0.23 14.76
C CYS A 115 2.31 -1.01 15.91
N ASP A 116 2.63 -0.63 17.14
CA ASP A 116 2.02 -1.17 18.35
C ASP A 116 0.95 -0.20 18.86
N MET A 117 -0.32 -0.62 18.84
CA MET A 117 -1.46 0.21 19.26
C MET A 117 -1.54 0.42 20.78
N HIS A 118 -0.77 -0.31 21.57
CA HIS A 118 -0.83 -0.31 23.03
C HIS A 118 0.48 0.12 23.71
N GLY A 119 1.45 0.61 22.93
CA GLY A 119 2.73 1.11 23.42
C GLY A 119 2.62 2.24 24.44
#